data_AF-A0A924I1A4-F1
#
_entry.id   AF-A0A924I1A4-F1
#
_cell.length_a   1.000
_cell.length_b   1.000
_cell.length_c   1.000
_cell.angle_alpha   90.00
_cell.angle_beta   90.00
_cell.angle_gamma   90.00
#
_symmetry.space_group_name_H-M   'P 1'
#
loop_
_entity.id
_entity.type
_entity.pdbx_description
1 polymer ?
#
loop_
_entity_poly.entity_id
_entity_poly.type
_entity_poly.pdbx_seq_one_letter_code
_entity_poly.pdbx_strand_id
1 'polypeptide(L)' 'IAPGLFDTPLLAALPEDARASLGTQVPHPARLGRPAEFAALVEHIVHNPMLNGETIRLDGAIRMGPR' A
#
# COMPACT_ATOMS: atom_id res chain seq x y z
N ILE A 1 -5.42 -4.25 8.29
CA ILE A 1 -4.81 -3.30 7.33
C ILE A 1 -5.16 -3.78 5.93
N ALA A 2 -5.72 -2.92 5.08
CA ALA A 2 -5.97 -3.20 3.67
C ALA A 2 -4.96 -2.40 2.83
N PRO A 3 -3.85 -3.01 2.38
CA PRO A 3 -2.84 -2.30 1.60
C PRO A 3 -3.30 -2.05 0.16
N GLY A 4 -2.82 -0.95 -0.40
CA GLY A 4 -2.85 -0.71 -1.85
C GLY A 4 -1.70 -1.42 -2.56
N LEU A 5 -1.05 -0.71 -3.48
CA LEU A 5 0.07 -1.24 -4.26
C LEU A 5 1.39 -1.07 -3.50
N PHE A 6 2.07 -2.18 -3.19
CA PHE A 6 3.33 -2.21 -2.44
C PHE A 6 4.42 -2.98 -3.19
N ASP A 7 5.64 -2.45 -3.14
CA ASP A 7 6.82 -3.07 -3.73
C ASP A 7 7.24 -4.30 -2.92
N THR A 8 6.81 -5.46 -3.41
CA THR A 8 7.03 -6.77 -2.80
C THR A 8 7.42 -7.75 -3.90
N PRO A 9 8.00 -8.93 -3.57
CA PRO A 9 8.30 -9.96 -4.57
C PRO A 9 7.10 -10.34 -5.45
N LEU A 10 5.88 -10.20 -4.95
CA LEU A 10 4.64 -10.42 -5.72
C LEU A 10 4.53 -9.49 -6.94
N LEU A 11 4.88 -8.20 -6.79
CA LEU A 11 4.87 -7.23 -7.90
C LEU A 11 6.20 -7.18 -8.66
N ALA A 12 7.29 -7.67 -8.07
CA ALA A 12 8.58 -7.77 -8.74
C ALA A 12 8.57 -8.77 -9.92
N ALA A 13 7.58 -9.66 -9.99
CA ALA A 13 7.36 -10.54 -11.13
C ALA A 13 6.80 -9.81 -12.37
N LEU A 14 6.32 -8.57 -12.23
CA LEU A 14 5.82 -7.78 -13.34
C LEU A 14 6.98 -7.10 -14.11
N PRO A 15 6.82 -6.89 -15.42
CA PRO A 15 7.71 -6.02 -16.19
C PRO A 15 7.89 -4.63 -15.55
N GLU A 16 9.08 -4.04 -15.70
CA GLU A 16 9.44 -2.77 -15.05
C GLU A 16 8.50 -1.62 -15.44
N ASP A 17 8.11 -1.56 -16.72
CA ASP A 17 7.17 -0.59 -17.27
C ASP A 17 5.78 -0.72 -16.66
N ALA A 18 5.29 -1.95 -16.47
CA ALA A 18 4.04 -2.23 -15.77
C ALA A 18 4.11 -1.79 -14.30
N ARG A 19 5.23 -2.06 -13.62
CA ARG A 19 5.45 -1.66 -12.23
C ARG A 19 5.49 -0.14 -12.05
N ALA A 20 6.18 0.56 -12.96
CA ALA A 20 6.22 2.02 -12.99
C ALA A 20 4.85 2.63 -13.25
N SER A 21 4.11 2.10 -14.23
CA SER A 21 2.74 2.55 -14.55
C SER A 21 1.81 2.40 -13.34
N LEU A 22 1.86 1.26 -12.64
CA LEU A 22 1.09 1.04 -11.41
C LEU A 22 1.40 2.08 -10.33
N GLY A 23 2.68 2.46 -10.17
CA GLY A 23 3.08 3.51 -9.23
C GLY A 23 2.42 4.88 -9.52
N THR A 24 2.23 5.23 -10.79
CA THR A 24 1.59 6.49 -11.20
C THR A 24 0.08 6.55 -10.96
N GLN A 25 -0.57 5.40 -10.74
CA GLN A 25 -2.00 5.36 -10.42
C GLN A 25 -2.29 5.76 -8.97
N VAL A 26 -1.28 5.75 -8.10
CA VAL A 26 -1.42 6.18 -6.71
C VAL A 26 -1.43 7.72 -6.66
N PRO A 27 -2.50 8.35 -6.13
CA PRO A 27 -2.59 9.81 -6.06
C PRO A 27 -1.43 10.48 -5.33
N HIS A 28 -1.18 10.11 -4.07
CA HIS A 28 -0.04 10.61 -3.30
C HIS A 28 0.28 9.70 -2.11
N PRO A 29 1.56 9.35 -1.88
CA PRO A 29 2.72 9.59 -2.76
C PRO A 29 2.64 8.76 -4.05
N ALA A 30 2.98 9.36 -5.20
CA ALA A 30 2.85 8.74 -6.54
C ALA A 30 3.94 7.69 -6.83
N ARG A 31 3.90 6.59 -6.07
CA ARG A 31 4.79 5.43 -6.16
C ARG A 31 4.16 4.23 -5.46
N LEU A 32 4.78 3.06 -5.62
CA LEU A 32 4.48 1.91 -4.77
C LEU A 32 4.83 2.19 -3.30
N GLY A 33 4.03 1.65 -2.39
CA GLY A 33 4.35 1.61 -0.98
C GLY A 33 5.58 0.75 -0.72
N ARG A 34 6.38 1.12 0.28
CA ARG A 34 7.53 0.33 0.74
C ARG A 34 7.08 -0.60 1.87
N PRO A 35 7.59 -1.83 1.99
CA PRO A 35 7.23 -2.74 3.08
C PRO A 35 7.39 -2.13 4.49
N ALA A 36 8.39 -1.26 4.68
CA ALA A 36 8.60 -0.54 5.94
C ALA A 36 7.42 0.40 6.32
N GLU A 37 6.69 0.96 5.35
CA GLU A 37 5.53 1.82 5.63
C GLU A 37 4.33 1.00 6.12
N PHE A 38 4.18 -0.23 5.63
CA PHE A 38 3.21 -1.18 6.17
C PHE A 38 3.59 -1.59 7.61
N ALA A 39 4.87 -1.90 7.84
CA ALA A 39 5.38 -2.25 9.16
C ALA A 39 5.17 -1.12 10.19
N ALA A 40 5.38 0.14 9.79
CA ALA A 40 5.11 1.28 10.66
C ALA A 40 3.62 1.37 11.08
N LEU A 41 2.68 1.07 10.18
CA LEU A 41 1.26 1.01 10.56
C LEU A 41 0.96 -0.15 11.50
N VAL A 42 1.59 -1.31 11.32
CA VAL A 42 1.49 -2.43 12.28
C VAL A 42 1.97 -1.98 13.65
N GLU A 43 3.10 -1.29 13.72
CA GLU A 43 3.65 -0.74 14.97
C GLU A 43 2.69 0.25 15.63
N HIS A 44 2.07 1.16 14.86
CA HIS A 44 1.06 2.07 15.41
C HIS A 44 -0.17 1.35 15.97
N ILE A 45 -0.62 0.27 15.32
CA ILE A 45 -1.76 -0.53 15.78
C ILE A 45 -1.44 -1.21 17.11
N VAL A 46 -0.30 -1.89 17.22
CA VAL A 46 0.06 -2.62 18.45
C VAL A 46 0.30 -1.70 19.65
N HIS A 47 0.71 -0.45 19.42
CA HIS A 47 0.95 0.53 20.49
C HIS A 47 -0.29 1.31 20.93
N ASN A 48 -1.41 1.25 20.20
CA ASN A 48 -2.61 2.02 20.53
C ASN A 48 -3.78 1.10 20.91
N PRO A 49 -4.08 0.91 22.21
CA PRO A 49 -5.12 -0.02 22.66
C PRO A 49 -6.54 0.39 22.27
N MET A 50 -6.75 1.61 21.79
CA MET A 50 -8.06 2.07 21.31
C MET A 50 -8.31 1.74 19.83
N LEU A 51 -7.30 1.32 19.06
CA LEU A 51 -7.51 0.82 17.71
C LEU A 51 -8.07 -0.59 17.78
N ASN A 52 -9.37 -0.73 17.57
CA ASN A 52 -10.08 -2.00 17.72
C ASN A 52 -11.21 -2.15 16.68
N GLY A 53 -11.37 -3.36 16.15
CA GLY A 53 -12.50 -3.70 15.25
C GLY A 53 -12.53 -2.96 13.91
N GLU A 54 -11.40 -2.43 13.42
CA GLU A 54 -11.35 -1.54 12.25
C GLU A 54 -10.45 -2.07 11.13
N THR A 55 -10.75 -1.67 9.89
CA THR A 55 -9.92 -1.87 8.70
C THR A 55 -9.34 -0.55 8.20
N ILE A 56 -8.05 -0.33 8.46
CA ILE A 56 -7.34 0.84 7.94
C ILE A 56 -6.83 0.55 6.53
N ARG A 57 -7.25 1.38 5.56
CA ARG A 57 -6.66 1.41 4.22
C ARG A 57 -5.31 2.12 4.26
N LEU A 58 -4.29 1.50 3.65
CA LEU A 58 -2.95 2.07 3.50
C LEU A 58 -2.56 1.99 2.03
N ASP A 59 -2.90 3.01 1.25
CA ASP A 59 -2.92 2.85 -0.21
C ASP A 59 -2.68 4.14 -1.02
N GLY A 60 -2.27 5.23 -0.37
CA GLY A 60 -2.05 6.51 -1.05
C GLY A 60 -3.29 7.09 -1.74
N ALA A 61 -4.48 6.76 -1.22
CA ALA A 61 -5.80 7.17 -1.71
C ALA A 61 -6.24 6.55 -3.06
N ILE A 62 -5.52 5.56 -3.57
CA ILE A 62 -5.90 4.90 -4.83
C ILE A 62 -7.31 4.29 -4.76
N ARG A 63 -8.01 4.25 -5.89
CA ARG A 63 -9.21 3.44 -6.11
C ARG A 63 -8.96 2.63 -7.37
N MET A 64 -8.94 1.29 -7.25
CA MET A 64 -8.71 0.44 -8.41
C MET A 64 -9.89 0.53 -9.36
N GLY A 65 -9.64 1.03 -10.57
CA GLY A 65 -10.62 1.03 -11.65
C GLY A 65 -10.87 -0.38 -12.19
N PRO A 66 -11.98 -0.59 -12.92
CA PRO A 66 -12.19 -1.82 -13.67
C PRO A 66 -11.07 -2.03 -14.69
N ARG A 67 -10.71 -3.29 -14.93
CA ARG A 67 -9.81 -3.70 -16.00
C ARG A 67 -10.62 -4.16 -17.20
#